data_AF-A0A925GQT7-F1
#
_entry.id   AF-A0A925GQT7-F1
#
_cell.length_a   1.000
_cell.length_b   1.000
_cell.length_c   1.000
_cell.angle_alpha   90.00
_cell.angle_beta   90.00
_cell.angle_gamma   90.00
#
_symmetry.space_group_name_H-M   'P 1'
#
loop_
_entity.id
_entity.type
_entity.pdbx_description
1 polymer ?
#
loop_
_entity_poly.entity_id
_entity_poly.type
_entity_poly.pdbx_seq_one_letter_code
_entity_poly.pdbx_strand_id
1 'polypeptide(L)'
;MKSIDAARTARFLSDLDRLDARQLKVQREISSGFRVNSPSDSPEQMIDILQLRSDVERASSVDQNLGRVESEVNTAEATVRVATQLLERARTLAAQTATDTATNRPGIALEVKQIHQQLVDITRTMSEGRFVFSGDSDSAPSYSVDWTVPGGMTRLQVTTNTRQVLDVNGTSFSVARTAGQIFDTREVDDSFSTNNVFNAVYQLGVALESDDVTAVRSAAALINV
;
A
#
# COMPACT_ATOMS: atom_id res chain seq x y z
N MET A 1 -55.07 -51.96 39.01
CA MET A 1 -53.61 -51.88 39.29
C MET A 1 -52.71 -51.91 38.04
N LYS A 2 -53.07 -52.60 36.94
CA LYS A 2 -52.23 -52.72 35.71
C LYS A 2 -51.87 -51.41 34.97
N SER A 3 -52.64 -50.32 35.09
CA SER A 3 -52.30 -49.05 34.42
C SER A 3 -51.27 -48.19 35.18
N ILE A 4 -51.04 -48.49 36.47
CA ILE A 4 -50.10 -47.73 37.32
C ILE A 4 -48.65 -48.15 37.02
N ASP A 5 -48.40 -49.43 36.71
CA ASP A 5 -47.06 -49.93 36.34
C ASP A 5 -46.61 -49.42 34.96
N ALA A 6 -47.48 -49.47 33.94
CA ALA A 6 -47.16 -48.95 32.61
C ALA A 6 -46.83 -47.45 32.64
N ALA A 7 -47.56 -46.68 33.46
CA ALA A 7 -47.28 -45.26 33.67
C ALA A 7 -45.96 -45.00 34.41
N ARG A 8 -45.53 -45.90 35.31
CA ARG A 8 -44.22 -45.81 36.00
C ARG A 8 -43.07 -46.18 35.07
N THR A 9 -43.22 -47.23 34.27
CA THR A 9 -42.22 -47.63 33.27
C THR A 9 -42.05 -46.55 32.20
N ALA A 10 -43.14 -45.95 31.70
CA ALA A 10 -43.06 -44.86 30.73
C ALA A 10 -42.36 -43.61 31.28
N ARG A 11 -42.60 -43.26 32.55
CA ARG A 11 -41.87 -42.16 33.22
C ARG A 11 -40.39 -42.49 33.38
N PHE A 12 -40.07 -43.71 33.81
CA PHE A 12 -38.69 -44.16 33.96
C PHE A 12 -37.91 -44.13 32.64
N LEU A 13 -38.52 -44.61 31.54
CA LEU A 13 -37.90 -44.55 30.22
C LEU A 13 -37.70 -43.09 29.76
N SER A 14 -38.70 -42.21 29.96
CA SER A 14 -38.54 -40.78 29.67
C SER A 14 -37.46 -40.11 30.51
N ASP A 15 -37.26 -40.55 31.75
CA ASP A 15 -36.23 -40.01 32.64
C ASP A 15 -34.84 -40.53 32.25
N LEU A 16 -34.72 -41.79 31.80
CA LEU A 16 -33.49 -42.34 31.20
C LEU A 16 -33.10 -41.59 29.93
N ASP A 17 -34.05 -41.38 29.01
CA ASP A 17 -33.81 -40.65 27.76
C ASP A 17 -33.29 -39.22 28.02
N ARG A 18 -33.85 -38.55 29.04
CA ARG A 18 -33.39 -37.22 29.48
C ARG A 18 -31.98 -37.27 30.07
N LEU A 19 -31.64 -38.32 30.81
CA LEU A 19 -30.34 -38.49 31.44
C LEU A 19 -29.25 -38.77 30.40
N ASP A 20 -29.51 -39.64 29.44
CA ASP A 20 -28.63 -39.93 28.31
C ASP A 20 -28.41 -38.69 27.44
N ALA A 21 -29.48 -37.95 27.12
CA ALA A 21 -29.38 -36.69 26.39
C ALA A 21 -28.52 -35.65 27.14
N ARG A 22 -28.63 -35.59 28.47
CA ARG A 22 -27.82 -34.70 29.30
C ARG A 22 -26.36 -35.13 29.35
N GLN A 23 -26.08 -36.44 29.46
CA GLN A 23 -24.72 -36.99 29.43
C GLN A 23 -24.04 -36.68 28.09
N LEU A 24 -24.73 -36.92 26.97
CA LEU A 24 -24.21 -36.61 25.64
C LEU A 24 -23.94 -35.11 25.47
N LYS A 25 -24.80 -34.24 26.01
CA LYS A 25 -24.56 -32.79 26.00
C LYS A 25 -23.29 -32.42 26.76
N VAL A 26 -23.14 -32.90 28.00
CA VAL A 26 -21.96 -32.61 28.83
C VAL A 26 -20.68 -33.18 28.20
N GLN A 27 -20.73 -34.38 27.62
CA GLN A 27 -19.59 -34.94 26.90
C GLN A 27 -19.19 -34.05 25.71
N ARG A 28 -20.17 -33.52 24.95
CA ARG A 28 -19.88 -32.56 23.88
C ARG A 28 -19.24 -31.28 24.40
N GLU A 29 -19.81 -30.67 25.45
CA GLU A 29 -19.26 -29.45 26.06
C GLU A 29 -17.83 -29.63 26.58
N ILE A 30 -17.52 -30.79 27.19
CA ILE A 30 -16.16 -31.11 27.64
C ILE A 30 -15.23 -31.31 26.45
N SER A 31 -15.67 -32.05 25.43
CA SER A 31 -14.85 -32.34 24.25
C SER A 31 -14.54 -31.11 23.40
N SER A 32 -15.49 -30.17 23.30
CA SER A 32 -15.34 -28.95 22.50
C SER A 32 -14.80 -27.78 23.30
N GLY A 33 -14.91 -27.80 24.63
CA GLY A 33 -14.60 -26.68 25.52
C GLY A 33 -15.65 -25.57 25.49
N PHE A 34 -16.73 -25.70 24.70
CA PHE A 34 -17.77 -24.69 24.56
C PHE A 34 -19.07 -25.14 25.24
N ARG A 35 -19.68 -24.24 26.01
CA ARG A 35 -20.99 -24.45 26.65
C ARG A 35 -22.16 -24.44 25.65
N VAL A 36 -22.03 -23.73 24.53
CA VAL A 36 -23.04 -23.65 23.47
C VAL A 36 -22.39 -24.09 22.17
N ASN A 37 -22.82 -25.22 21.62
CA ASN A 37 -22.23 -25.81 20.40
C ASN A 37 -23.16 -25.69 19.20
N SER A 38 -24.47 -25.80 19.43
CA SER A 38 -25.51 -25.70 18.41
C SER A 38 -26.54 -24.64 18.78
N PRO A 39 -27.22 -24.00 17.80
CA PRO A 39 -28.35 -23.11 18.07
C PRO A 39 -29.44 -23.76 18.93
N SER A 40 -29.60 -25.09 18.84
CA SER A 40 -30.53 -25.86 19.66
C SER A 40 -30.15 -25.92 21.15
N ASP A 41 -28.88 -25.68 21.51
CA ASP A 41 -28.42 -25.72 22.90
C ASP A 41 -28.84 -24.46 23.67
N SER A 42 -28.87 -23.30 23.01
CA SER A 42 -29.29 -22.00 23.55
C SER A 42 -29.51 -20.98 22.42
N PRO A 43 -30.73 -20.87 21.87
CA PRO A 43 -31.03 -19.93 20.79
C PRO A 43 -30.73 -18.47 21.17
N GLU A 44 -31.01 -18.09 22.41
CA GLU A 44 -30.77 -16.74 22.94
C GLU A 44 -29.28 -16.37 22.94
N GLN A 45 -28.42 -17.25 23.47
CA GLN A 45 -26.97 -17.01 23.53
C GLN A 45 -26.30 -17.15 22.16
N MET A 46 -26.90 -17.89 21.23
CA MET A 46 -26.31 -18.14 19.91
C MET A 46 -26.23 -16.85 19.07
N ILE A 47 -27.20 -15.93 19.20
CA ILE A 47 -27.18 -14.66 18.46
C ILE A 47 -25.94 -13.85 18.86
N ASP A 48 -25.72 -13.66 20.16
CA ASP A 48 -24.56 -12.92 20.69
C ASP A 48 -23.24 -13.58 20.29
N ILE A 49 -23.18 -14.92 20.32
CA ILE A 49 -21.99 -15.68 19.91
C ILE A 49 -21.68 -15.45 18.42
N LEU A 50 -22.69 -15.50 17.55
CA LEU A 50 -22.51 -15.27 16.12
C LEU A 50 -22.08 -13.83 15.82
N GLN A 51 -22.67 -12.85 16.50
CA GLN A 51 -22.25 -11.45 16.39
C GLN A 51 -20.79 -11.28 16.83
N LEU A 52 -20.41 -11.82 17.99
CA LEU A 52 -19.04 -11.73 18.47
C LEU A 52 -18.04 -12.42 17.53
N ARG A 53 -18.40 -13.58 16.95
CA ARG A 53 -17.57 -14.24 15.93
C ARG A 53 -17.38 -13.37 14.69
N SER A 54 -18.48 -12.79 14.19
CA SER A 54 -18.43 -11.85 13.06
C SER A 54 -17.55 -10.64 13.37
N ASP A 55 -17.60 -10.12 14.60
CA ASP A 55 -16.74 -9.00 15.02
C ASP A 55 -15.27 -9.39 15.10
N VAL A 56 -14.95 -10.59 15.60
CA VAL A 56 -13.59 -11.12 15.63
C VAL A 56 -13.04 -11.34 14.22
N GLU A 57 -13.82 -11.92 13.31
CA GLU A 57 -13.42 -12.11 11.90
C GLU A 57 -13.18 -10.78 11.20
N ARG A 58 -14.04 -9.80 11.44
CA ARG A 58 -13.88 -8.43 10.94
C ARG A 58 -12.61 -7.79 11.49
N ALA A 59 -12.38 -7.87 12.80
CA ALA A 59 -11.18 -7.32 13.43
C ALA A 59 -9.90 -7.98 12.89
N SER A 60 -9.89 -9.30 12.71
CA SER A 60 -8.76 -10.02 12.13
C SER A 60 -8.48 -9.61 10.68
N SER A 61 -9.52 -9.38 9.89
CA SER A 61 -9.36 -8.89 8.50
C SER A 61 -8.82 -7.47 8.46
N VAL A 62 -9.25 -6.59 9.37
CA VAL A 62 -8.71 -5.22 9.51
C VAL A 62 -7.23 -5.26 9.89
N ASP A 63 -6.85 -6.08 10.87
CA ASP A 63 -5.45 -6.24 11.31
C ASP A 63 -4.54 -6.70 10.17
N GLN A 64 -4.96 -7.73 9.42
CA GLN A 64 -4.22 -8.20 8.24
C GLN A 64 -4.09 -7.14 7.15
N ASN A 65 -5.14 -6.34 6.93
CA ASN A 65 -5.11 -5.25 5.96
C ASN A 65 -4.17 -4.13 6.41
N LEU A 66 -4.19 -3.76 7.70
CA LEU A 66 -3.29 -2.76 8.26
C LEU A 66 -1.83 -3.20 8.17
N GLY A 67 -1.52 -4.47 8.44
CA GLY A 67 -0.15 -4.98 8.29
C GLY A 67 0.37 -4.92 6.85
N ARG A 68 -0.48 -5.20 5.85
CA ARG A 68 -0.12 -5.06 4.43
C ARG A 68 0.14 -3.60 4.06
N VAL A 69 -0.72 -2.71 4.55
CA VAL A 69 -0.63 -1.27 4.32
C VAL A 69 0.62 -0.69 4.98
N GLU A 70 0.96 -1.13 6.18
CA GLU A 70 2.20 -0.76 6.87
C GLU A 70 3.43 -1.19 6.06
N SER A 71 3.45 -2.42 5.54
CA SER A 71 4.53 -2.91 4.68
C SER A 71 4.68 -2.07 3.39
N GLU A 72 3.55 -1.71 2.76
CA GLU A 72 3.52 -0.84 1.59
C GLU A 72 4.06 0.56 1.90
N VAL A 73 3.59 1.19 2.98
CA VAL A 73 4.05 2.53 3.40
C VAL A 73 5.54 2.53 3.76
N ASN A 74 6.00 1.55 4.53
CA ASN A 74 7.42 1.43 4.89
C ASN A 74 8.31 1.30 3.63
N THR A 75 7.85 0.55 2.63
CA THR A 75 8.55 0.40 1.35
C THR A 75 8.55 1.71 0.55
N ALA A 76 7.41 2.41 0.51
CA ALA A 76 7.28 3.70 -0.14
C ALA A 76 8.17 4.77 0.53
N GLU A 77 8.20 4.84 1.87
CA GLU A 77 9.05 5.78 2.61
C GLU A 77 10.54 5.52 2.40
N ALA A 78 10.95 4.25 2.42
CA ALA A 78 12.34 3.87 2.17
C ALA A 78 12.79 4.29 0.77
N THR A 79 11.93 4.09 -0.24
CA THR A 79 12.26 4.40 -1.64
C THR A 79 12.16 5.89 -1.96
N VAL A 80 11.24 6.63 -1.35
CA VAL A 80 11.20 8.11 -1.41
C VAL A 80 12.47 8.70 -0.78
N ARG A 81 12.98 8.12 0.31
CA ARG A 81 14.25 8.55 0.90
C ARG A 81 15.43 8.38 -0.07
N VAL A 82 15.45 7.28 -0.83
CA VAL A 82 16.43 7.09 -1.90
C VAL A 82 16.25 8.16 -2.97
N ALA A 83 15.01 8.47 -3.40
CA ALA A 83 14.76 9.55 -4.35
C ALA A 83 15.28 10.90 -3.86
N THR A 84 15.09 11.24 -2.58
CA THR A 84 15.63 12.47 -1.98
C THR A 84 17.16 12.49 -2.05
N GLN A 85 17.83 11.38 -1.74
CA GLN A 85 19.30 11.29 -1.83
C GLN A 85 19.80 11.48 -3.28
N LEU A 86 19.08 10.91 -4.25
CA LEU A 86 19.36 11.08 -5.67
C LEU A 86 19.20 12.54 -6.12
N LEU A 87 18.14 13.21 -5.65
CA LEU A 87 17.91 14.63 -5.93
C LEU A 87 19.00 15.53 -5.32
N GLU A 88 19.42 15.27 -4.09
CA GLU A 88 20.53 16.00 -3.46
C GLU A 88 21.86 15.76 -4.21
N ARG A 89 22.08 14.56 -4.75
CA ARG A 89 23.22 14.29 -5.62
C ARG A 89 23.13 15.10 -6.92
N ALA A 90 21.98 15.11 -7.59
CA ALA A 90 21.77 15.91 -8.80
C ALA A 90 21.98 17.41 -8.54
N ARG A 91 21.49 17.91 -7.40
CA ARG A 91 21.70 19.29 -6.94
C ARG A 91 23.17 19.63 -6.75
N THR A 92 23.93 18.72 -6.13
CA THR A 92 25.38 18.89 -5.94
C THR A 92 26.11 18.95 -7.28
N LEU A 93 25.76 18.06 -8.22
CA LEU A 93 26.31 18.06 -9.57
C LEU A 93 25.97 19.33 -10.33
N ALA A 94 24.73 19.82 -10.21
CA ALA A 94 24.28 21.07 -10.81
C ALA A 94 25.09 22.27 -10.29
N ALA A 95 25.26 22.38 -8.96
CA ALA A 95 26.06 23.44 -8.36
C ALA A 95 27.53 23.39 -8.79
N GLN A 96 28.10 22.18 -8.87
CA GLN A 96 29.50 21.95 -9.27
C GLN A 96 29.75 22.31 -10.75
N THR A 97 28.73 22.21 -11.60
CA THR A 97 28.82 22.44 -13.05
C THR A 97 28.36 23.84 -13.47
N ALA A 98 27.65 24.55 -12.59
CA ALA A 98 27.16 25.92 -12.81
C ALA A 98 28.25 27.00 -12.75
N THR A 99 29.41 26.69 -12.18
CA THR A 99 30.62 27.53 -12.19
C THR A 99 31.53 27.12 -13.34
N ASP A 100 32.37 28.05 -13.81
CA ASP A 100 33.20 27.85 -15.00
C ASP A 100 34.69 27.83 -14.65
N THR A 101 35.40 26.81 -15.13
CA THR A 101 36.81 26.88 -15.63
C THR A 101 37.43 25.54 -16.02
N ALA A 102 36.95 24.37 -15.57
CA ALA A 102 37.52 23.07 -15.99
C ALA A 102 36.66 21.83 -15.66
N THR A 103 35.34 21.90 -15.82
CA THR A 103 34.45 20.77 -15.49
C THR A 103 34.10 19.96 -16.73
N ASN A 104 34.35 18.65 -16.74
CA ASN A 104 33.90 17.73 -17.80
C ASN A 104 32.37 17.53 -17.75
N ARG A 105 31.60 18.54 -18.17
CA ARG A 105 30.13 18.53 -18.11
C ARG A 105 29.51 17.36 -18.88
N PRO A 106 29.97 17.01 -20.10
CA PRO A 106 29.45 15.84 -20.80
C PRO A 106 29.68 14.53 -20.02
N GLY A 107 30.80 14.41 -19.31
CA GLY A 107 31.05 13.25 -18.43
C GLY A 107 30.10 13.20 -17.22
N ILE A 108 29.80 14.34 -16.62
CA ILE A 108 28.85 14.44 -15.49
C ILE A 108 27.40 14.22 -15.95
N ALA A 109 27.08 14.57 -17.20
CA ALA A 109 25.76 14.32 -17.76
C ALA A 109 25.36 12.84 -17.68
N LEU A 110 26.32 11.92 -17.87
CA LEU A 110 26.07 10.48 -17.72
C LEU A 110 25.61 10.11 -16.30
N GLU A 111 26.18 10.74 -15.27
CA GLU A 111 25.77 10.52 -13.88
C GLU A 111 24.36 11.08 -13.63
N VAL A 112 24.05 12.27 -14.17
CA VAL A 112 22.70 12.86 -14.07
C VAL A 112 21.66 12.01 -14.80
N LYS A 113 22.01 11.43 -15.95
CA LYS A 113 21.15 10.48 -16.67
C LYS A 113 20.90 9.20 -15.86
N GLN A 114 21.91 8.69 -15.17
CA GLN A 114 21.73 7.55 -14.27
C GLN A 114 20.82 7.89 -13.08
N ILE A 115 20.97 9.09 -12.49
CA ILE A 115 20.08 9.57 -11.44
C ILE A 115 18.64 9.65 -11.93
N HIS A 116 18.41 10.21 -13.11
CA HIS A 116 17.08 10.28 -13.71
C HIS A 116 16.47 8.89 -13.93
N GLN A 117 17.25 7.95 -14.49
CA GLN A 117 16.82 6.56 -14.68
C GLN A 117 16.40 5.92 -13.34
N GLN A 118 17.21 6.10 -12.29
CA GLN A 118 16.92 5.58 -10.96
C GLN A 118 15.66 6.22 -10.35
N LEU A 119 15.42 7.52 -10.56
CA LEU A 119 14.19 8.19 -10.12
C LEU A 119 12.95 7.61 -10.79
N VAL A 120 13.02 7.31 -12.10
CA VAL A 120 11.90 6.67 -12.80
C VAL A 120 11.73 5.22 -12.33
N ASP A 121 12.81 4.49 -12.06
CA ASP A 121 12.73 3.13 -11.55
C ASP A 121 12.15 3.05 -10.12
N ILE A 122 12.32 4.11 -9.30
CA ILE A 122 11.64 4.20 -8.00
C ILE A 122 10.12 4.14 -8.14
N THR A 123 9.55 4.72 -9.20
CA THR A 123 8.09 4.64 -9.45
C THR A 123 7.60 3.22 -9.72
N ARG A 124 8.52 2.31 -10.08
CA ARG A 124 8.27 0.90 -10.36
C ARG A 124 8.52 0.00 -9.14
N THR A 125 8.71 0.60 -7.96
CA THR A 125 8.83 -0.13 -6.71
C THR A 125 7.59 -0.97 -6.45
N MET A 126 7.80 -2.23 -6.07
CA MET A 126 6.74 -3.17 -5.74
C MET A 126 6.75 -3.54 -4.26
N SER A 127 5.56 -3.69 -3.67
CA SER A 127 5.35 -4.35 -2.38
C SER A 127 4.29 -5.42 -2.56
N GLU A 128 4.56 -6.65 -2.11
CA GLU A 128 3.65 -7.81 -2.25
C GLU A 128 3.10 -8.02 -3.67
N GLY A 129 3.91 -7.75 -4.71
CA GLY A 129 3.50 -7.90 -6.10
C GLY A 129 2.64 -6.76 -6.67
N ARG A 130 2.48 -5.66 -5.94
CA ARG A 130 1.74 -4.45 -6.37
C ARG A 130 2.67 -3.24 -6.43
N PHE A 131 2.49 -2.39 -7.43
CA PHE A 131 3.27 -1.15 -7.61
C PHE A 131 2.80 -0.06 -6.66
N VAL A 132 3.67 0.35 -5.73
CA VAL A 132 3.30 1.21 -4.59
C VAL A 132 2.96 2.65 -4.99
N PHE A 133 3.41 3.11 -6.15
CA PHE A 133 3.19 4.47 -6.66
C PHE A 133 2.21 4.54 -7.83
N SER A 134 1.55 3.44 -8.19
CA SER A 134 0.67 3.34 -9.37
C SER A 134 -0.81 3.57 -9.10
N GLY A 135 -1.16 4.03 -7.90
CA GLY A 135 -2.53 4.39 -7.53
C GLY A 135 -3.48 3.21 -7.66
N ASP A 136 -4.66 3.46 -8.24
CA ASP A 136 -5.73 2.45 -8.39
C ASP A 136 -5.41 1.36 -9.44
N SER A 137 -4.31 1.47 -10.19
CA SER A 137 -3.86 0.46 -11.15
C SER A 137 -2.45 -0.04 -10.82
N ASP A 138 -2.35 -0.69 -9.67
CA ASP A 138 -1.10 -1.20 -9.06
C ASP A 138 -0.60 -2.53 -9.65
N SER A 139 -1.21 -3.03 -10.73
CA SER A 139 -0.78 -4.25 -11.44
C SER A 139 0.25 -3.97 -12.56
N ALA A 140 0.45 -2.70 -12.93
CA ALA A 140 1.39 -2.28 -13.95
C ALA A 140 2.17 -1.03 -13.49
N PRO A 141 3.38 -0.79 -14.01
CA PRO A 141 4.13 0.41 -13.69
C PRO A 141 3.49 1.64 -14.36
N SER A 142 3.53 2.80 -13.69
CA SER A 142 2.99 4.04 -14.24
C SER A 142 3.92 4.77 -15.21
N TYR A 143 5.23 4.51 -15.11
CA TYR A 143 6.24 5.24 -15.86
C TYR A 143 7.29 4.29 -16.48
N SER A 144 7.86 4.74 -17.59
CA SER A 144 9.08 4.18 -18.16
C SER A 144 10.07 5.26 -18.57
N VAL A 145 11.35 4.90 -18.54
CA VAL A 145 12.38 5.79 -19.08
C VAL A 145 12.31 5.81 -20.59
N ASP A 146 12.35 7.02 -21.14
CA ASP A 146 12.44 7.28 -22.56
C ASP A 146 13.15 8.63 -22.76
N TRP A 147 14.44 8.57 -23.09
CA TRP A 147 15.26 9.76 -23.33
C TRP A 147 14.93 10.49 -24.65
N THR A 148 14.06 9.93 -25.48
CA THR A 148 13.67 10.54 -26.76
C THR A 148 12.53 11.54 -26.61
N VAL A 149 11.87 11.58 -25.45
CA VAL A 149 10.76 12.49 -25.15
C VAL A 149 11.14 13.52 -24.07
N PRO A 150 10.49 14.70 -24.07
CA PRO A 150 10.66 15.68 -23.00
C PRO A 150 10.45 15.07 -21.62
N GLY A 151 11.34 15.39 -20.68
CA GLY A 151 11.30 14.86 -19.32
C GLY A 151 11.93 13.48 -19.14
N GLY A 152 12.46 12.85 -20.21
CA GLY A 152 13.21 11.60 -20.15
C GLY A 152 12.37 10.37 -19.76
N MET A 153 11.05 10.50 -19.78
CA MET A 153 10.13 9.47 -19.31
C MET A 153 8.81 9.51 -20.09
N THR A 154 8.16 8.36 -20.17
CA THR A 154 6.81 8.19 -20.71
C THR A 154 5.87 7.77 -19.60
N ARG A 155 4.68 8.38 -19.56
CA ARG A 155 3.55 7.89 -18.76
C ARG A 155 2.93 6.70 -19.47
N LEU A 156 3.02 5.52 -18.85
CA LEU A 156 2.37 4.30 -19.33
C LEU A 156 0.89 4.29 -18.92
N GLN A 157 0.59 4.82 -17.75
CA GLN A 157 -0.77 5.00 -17.24
C GLN A 157 -0.83 6.17 -16.26
N VAL A 158 -1.98 6.86 -16.23
CA VAL A 158 -2.26 7.96 -15.31
C VAL A 158 -3.51 7.61 -14.52
N THR A 159 -3.34 7.42 -13.23
CA THR A 159 -4.39 6.96 -12.33
C THR A 159 -4.49 7.83 -11.10
N THR A 160 -5.69 7.90 -10.55
CA THR A 160 -5.94 8.44 -9.22
C THR A 160 -5.55 7.42 -8.16
N ASN A 161 -5.53 7.86 -6.90
CA ASN A 161 -5.55 6.96 -5.76
C ASN A 161 -6.82 7.21 -4.96
N THR A 162 -7.71 6.22 -4.91
CA THR A 162 -8.94 6.23 -4.14
C THR A 162 -8.90 5.22 -2.99
N ARG A 163 -7.77 4.54 -2.79
CA ARG A 163 -7.60 3.55 -1.73
C ARG A 163 -7.71 4.20 -0.35
N GLN A 164 -8.65 3.68 0.42
CA GLN A 164 -8.86 4.01 1.82
C GLN A 164 -8.71 2.75 2.67
N VAL A 165 -8.18 2.95 3.87
CA VAL A 165 -8.02 1.89 4.86
C VAL A 165 -8.79 2.29 6.11
N LEU A 166 -9.47 1.31 6.72
CA LEU A 166 -10.17 1.51 7.98
C LEU A 166 -9.22 1.26 9.15
N ASP A 167 -9.27 2.14 10.14
CA ASP A 167 -8.67 1.89 11.45
C ASP A 167 -9.56 0.96 12.30
N VAL A 168 -9.04 0.58 13.47
CA VAL A 168 -9.75 -0.26 14.45
C VAL A 168 -11.03 0.38 15.02
N ASN A 169 -11.18 1.71 14.89
CA ASN A 169 -12.33 2.49 15.35
C ASN A 169 -13.36 2.72 14.22
N GLY A 170 -13.09 2.25 13.00
CA GLY A 170 -13.95 2.45 11.82
C GLY A 170 -13.71 3.75 11.05
N THR A 171 -12.66 4.50 11.36
CA THR A 171 -12.27 5.72 10.63
C THR A 171 -11.51 5.34 9.35
N SER A 172 -11.91 5.91 8.21
CA SER A 172 -11.20 5.74 6.94
C SER A 172 -10.11 6.79 6.74
N PHE A 173 -8.93 6.38 6.26
CA PHE A 173 -7.87 7.30 5.82
C PHE A 173 -7.26 6.85 4.49
N SER A 174 -6.74 7.81 3.71
CA SER A 174 -6.03 7.53 2.45
C SER A 174 -4.55 7.26 2.72
N VAL A 175 -3.98 6.26 2.05
CA VAL A 175 -2.69 5.70 2.48
C VAL A 175 -1.55 5.86 1.48
N ALA A 176 -1.78 6.46 0.31
CA ALA A 176 -0.68 6.63 -0.65
C ALA A 176 -0.85 7.86 -1.56
N ARG A 177 0.28 8.32 -2.08
CA ARG A 177 0.36 9.26 -3.19
C ARG A 177 0.89 8.54 -4.42
N THR A 178 0.40 8.92 -5.59
CA THR A 178 0.90 8.35 -6.85
C THR A 178 2.23 9.00 -7.24
N ALA A 179 3.00 8.34 -8.10
CA ALA A 179 4.22 8.93 -8.67
C ALA A 179 3.93 10.25 -9.40
N GLY A 180 2.73 10.40 -9.98
CA GLY A 180 2.26 11.67 -10.56
C GLY A 180 2.18 12.80 -9.55
N GLN A 181 1.77 12.51 -8.32
CA GLN A 181 1.65 13.50 -7.24
C GLN A 181 2.99 13.82 -6.57
N ILE A 182 3.98 12.93 -6.66
CA ILE A 182 5.28 13.06 -5.98
C ILE A 182 6.35 13.59 -6.93
N PHE A 183 6.47 13.02 -8.12
CA PHE A 183 7.61 13.23 -9.04
C PHE A 183 7.23 13.95 -10.33
N ASP A 184 6.00 13.76 -10.81
CA ASP A 184 5.54 14.29 -12.11
C ASP A 184 4.42 15.33 -11.95
N THR A 185 4.67 16.35 -11.11
CA THR A 185 3.74 17.46 -10.89
C THR A 185 3.57 18.29 -12.16
N ARG A 186 2.32 18.59 -12.51
CA ARG A 186 1.95 19.23 -13.79
C ARG A 186 0.98 20.38 -13.58
N GLU A 187 1.03 21.32 -14.52
CA GLU A 187 0.08 22.41 -14.64
C GLU A 187 -1.27 21.91 -15.18
N VAL A 188 -2.28 22.79 -15.20
CA VAL A 188 -3.64 22.47 -15.67
C VAL A 188 -3.65 22.10 -17.16
N ASP A 189 -2.71 22.63 -17.95
CA ASP A 189 -2.54 22.31 -19.38
C ASP A 189 -1.68 21.07 -19.63
N ASP A 190 -1.39 20.29 -18.58
CA ASP A 190 -0.56 19.07 -18.60
C ASP A 190 0.93 19.33 -18.90
N SER A 191 1.36 20.59 -18.96
CA SER A 191 2.79 20.93 -19.03
C SER A 191 3.51 20.61 -17.71
N PHE A 192 4.83 20.45 -17.78
CA PHE A 192 5.65 20.22 -16.60
C PHE A 192 5.62 21.45 -15.70
N SER A 193 5.24 21.27 -14.43
CA SER A 193 5.34 22.34 -13.45
C SER A 193 6.81 22.63 -13.10
N THR A 194 7.07 23.77 -12.46
CA THR A 194 8.41 24.13 -11.98
C THR A 194 8.99 23.09 -11.00
N ASN A 195 8.13 22.39 -10.25
CA ASN A 195 8.53 21.42 -9.22
C ASN A 195 8.55 19.98 -9.75
N ASN A 196 8.49 19.80 -11.08
CA ASN A 196 8.49 18.48 -11.69
C ASN A 196 9.89 17.87 -11.63
N VAL A 197 10.05 16.82 -10.82
CA VAL A 197 11.34 16.17 -10.55
C VAL A 197 11.95 15.57 -11.81
N PHE A 198 11.16 14.86 -12.62
CA PHE A 198 11.67 14.22 -13.84
C PHE A 198 12.16 15.26 -14.84
N ASN A 199 11.38 16.32 -15.07
CA ASN A 199 11.78 17.40 -15.96
C ASN A 199 13.01 18.15 -15.43
N ALA A 200 13.07 18.46 -14.14
CA ALA A 200 14.21 19.18 -13.55
C ALA A 200 15.54 18.43 -13.77
N VAL A 201 15.58 17.13 -13.46
CA VAL A 201 16.79 16.31 -13.65
C VAL A 201 17.08 16.05 -15.13
N TYR A 202 16.05 15.87 -15.96
CA TYR A 202 16.21 15.74 -17.41
C TYR A 202 16.85 16.98 -18.04
N GLN A 203 16.35 18.18 -17.71
CA GLN A 203 16.88 19.44 -18.23
C GLN A 203 18.34 19.65 -17.80
N LEU A 204 18.70 19.25 -16.57
CA LEU A 204 20.09 19.28 -16.13
C LEU A 204 20.97 18.36 -16.99
N GLY A 205 20.53 17.13 -17.24
CA GLY A 205 21.24 16.19 -18.09
C GLY A 205 21.49 16.74 -19.49
N VAL A 206 20.44 17.27 -20.13
CA VAL A 206 20.54 17.88 -21.48
C VAL A 206 21.49 19.07 -21.49
N ALA A 207 21.39 19.98 -20.51
CA ALA A 207 22.24 21.16 -20.43
C ALA A 207 23.72 20.81 -20.24
N LEU A 208 24.01 19.73 -19.50
CA LEU A 208 25.37 19.24 -19.29
C LEU A 208 25.95 18.58 -20.54
N GLU A 209 25.14 17.87 -21.33
CA GLU A 209 25.58 17.28 -22.60
C GLU A 209 25.90 18.34 -23.64
N SER A 210 25.14 19.44 -23.67
CA SER A 210 25.41 20.56 -24.57
C SER A 210 26.52 21.49 -24.09
N ASP A 211 27.11 21.22 -22.91
CA ASP A 211 28.12 22.07 -22.24
C ASP A 211 27.66 23.54 -22.09
N ASP A 212 26.35 23.77 -21.93
CA ASP A 212 25.76 25.11 -21.85
C ASP A 212 25.59 25.54 -20.39
N VAL A 213 26.50 26.38 -19.91
CA VAL A 213 26.51 26.88 -18.52
C VAL A 213 25.25 27.69 -18.18
N THR A 214 24.65 28.39 -19.15
CA THR A 214 23.43 29.16 -18.92
C THR A 214 22.26 28.21 -18.72
N ALA A 215 22.13 27.20 -19.58
CA ALA A 215 21.13 26.16 -19.44
C ALA A 215 21.30 25.36 -18.13
N VAL A 216 22.54 25.07 -17.72
CA VAL A 216 22.83 24.40 -16.44
C VAL A 216 22.33 25.23 -15.26
N ARG A 217 22.53 26.56 -15.26
CA ARG A 217 22.02 27.44 -14.19
C ARG A 217 20.49 27.47 -14.15
N SER A 218 19.84 27.50 -15.31
CA SER A 218 18.38 27.42 -15.39
C SER A 218 17.84 26.09 -14.87
N ALA A 219 18.46 24.97 -15.26
CA ALA A 219 18.07 23.65 -14.79
C ALA A 219 18.35 23.46 -13.28
N ALA A 220 19.47 24.00 -12.77
CA ALA A 220 19.79 23.98 -11.34
C ALA A 220 18.73 24.71 -10.50
N ALA A 221 18.10 25.76 -11.04
CA ALA A 221 17.02 26.46 -10.36
C ALA A 221 15.78 25.59 -10.17
N LEU A 222 15.47 24.70 -11.14
CA LEU A 222 14.33 23.77 -11.07
C LEU A 222 14.52 22.68 -10.00
N ILE A 223 15.76 22.26 -9.74
CA ILE A 223 16.09 21.23 -8.73
C ILE A 223 16.04 21.79 -7.30
N ASN A 224 16.15 23.11 -7.14
CA ASN A 224 16.22 23.78 -5.83
C ASN A 224 14.84 24.15 -5.24
N VAL A 225 13.73 23.76 -5.89
CA VAL A 225 12.36 24.12 -5.49
C VAL A 225 11.70 23.02 -4.66
#